data_AF-A0A249K8G9-F1
#
_entry.id   AF-A0A249K8G9-F1
#
_cell.length_a   1.000
_cell.length_b   1.000
_cell.length_c   1.000
_cell.angle_alpha   90.00
_cell.angle_beta   90.00
_cell.angle_gamma   90.00
#
_symmetry.space_group_name_H-M   'P 1'
#
loop_
_entity.id
_entity.type
_entity.pdbx_description
1 polymer ?
#
loop_
_entity_poly.entity_id
_entity_poly.type
_entity_poly.pdbx_seq_one_letter_code
_entity_poly.pdbx_strand_id
1 'polypeptide(L)'
;MKLGARMVLTPVITTALLMQPQTAYAHQPVDLGLKNITADQGPILADGTVSFAIRANFTKANQTRGFRAVLKSSELLNFEYLIVDRAPENKYAMSKLPIATITYPSGKQVVVKLNERSKFFEPYSSTNYLYLGRFSETAEAGIYKISIKSKSAAKITVAIGQQEIRGQVLPAATCPISRAAGDISVGEAATLVGMSKSAGLECATKLNWQFRVGAEDDQQFALTKDYRLDRVTVTIKNNLITQAIPG
;
A
#
# COMPACT_ATOMS: atom_id res chain seq x y z
N MET A 1 -21.25 19.34 -61.26
CA MET A 1 -20.07 19.54 -60.38
C MET A 1 -20.54 19.98 -59.00
N LYS A 2 -20.25 19.17 -57.97
CA LYS A 2 -20.02 19.47 -56.53
C LYS A 2 -20.58 18.33 -55.66
N LEU A 3 -19.74 17.32 -55.46
CA LEU A 3 -19.89 16.32 -54.39
C LEU A 3 -19.58 17.01 -53.06
N GLY A 4 -20.55 17.07 -52.15
CA GLY A 4 -20.33 17.50 -50.77
C GLY A 4 -19.73 16.36 -49.95
N ALA A 5 -18.48 16.52 -49.52
CA ALA A 5 -17.80 15.57 -48.64
C ALA A 5 -18.49 15.55 -47.27
N ARG A 6 -19.08 14.40 -46.89
CA ARG A 6 -19.53 14.14 -45.52
C ARG A 6 -18.31 13.80 -44.67
N MET A 7 -17.85 14.76 -43.88
CA MET A 7 -16.84 14.57 -42.85
C MET A 7 -17.43 13.71 -41.73
N VAL A 8 -17.02 12.43 -41.69
CA VAL A 8 -17.37 11.50 -40.60
C VAL A 8 -16.44 11.82 -39.44
N LEU A 9 -16.96 12.45 -38.40
CA LEU A 9 -16.26 12.67 -37.13
C LEU A 9 -16.33 11.37 -36.32
N THR A 10 -15.25 10.59 -36.30
CA THR A 10 -15.12 9.43 -35.41
C THR A 10 -14.81 9.92 -33.99
N PRO A 11 -15.68 9.66 -32.99
CA PRO A 11 -15.35 9.99 -31.61
C PRO A 11 -14.26 9.04 -31.13
N VAL A 12 -13.10 9.59 -30.78
CA VAL A 12 -12.05 8.87 -30.05
C VAL A 12 -12.53 8.73 -28.61
N ILE A 13 -13.07 7.56 -28.25
CA ILE A 13 -13.39 7.22 -26.87
C ILE A 13 -12.09 6.85 -26.17
N THR A 14 -11.50 7.79 -25.45
CA THR A 14 -10.43 7.50 -24.48
C THR A 14 -11.05 6.89 -23.22
N THR A 15 -11.00 5.57 -23.09
CA THR A 15 -11.39 4.86 -21.87
C THR A 15 -10.41 5.21 -20.74
N ALA A 16 -10.81 6.09 -19.83
CA ALA A 16 -10.04 6.41 -18.64
C ALA A 16 -10.09 5.21 -17.66
N LEU A 17 -8.95 4.57 -17.43
CA LEU A 17 -8.83 3.47 -16.48
C LEU A 17 -8.80 4.03 -15.05
N LEU A 18 -9.94 4.00 -14.36
CA LEU A 18 -10.06 4.40 -12.96
C LEU A 18 -9.35 3.36 -12.06
N MET A 19 -8.26 3.75 -11.40
CA MET A 19 -7.59 2.91 -10.40
C MET A 19 -8.40 2.96 -9.09
N GLN A 20 -9.36 2.04 -8.94
CA GLN A 20 -10.16 1.92 -7.73
C GLN A 20 -9.42 1.16 -6.62
N PRO A 21 -9.64 1.49 -5.33
CA PRO A 21 -9.10 0.71 -4.21
C PRO A 21 -9.63 -0.72 -4.26
N GLN A 22 -8.76 -1.69 -3.96
CA GLN A 22 -9.13 -3.11 -3.99
C GLN A 22 -9.42 -3.61 -2.57
N THR A 23 -10.54 -4.31 -2.42
CA THR A 23 -10.75 -5.16 -1.25
C THR A 23 -9.90 -6.41 -1.42
N ALA A 24 -9.12 -6.74 -0.40
CA ALA A 24 -8.35 -7.98 -0.35
C ALA A 24 -8.81 -8.76 0.86
N TYR A 25 -9.19 -10.02 0.63
CA TYR A 25 -9.34 -10.95 1.73
C TYR A 25 -7.97 -11.20 2.35
N ALA A 26 -7.96 -11.48 3.64
CA ALA A 26 -6.90 -12.29 4.23
C ALA A 26 -6.56 -13.46 3.28
N HIS A 27 -5.26 -13.72 3.12
CA HIS A 27 -4.70 -14.69 2.16
C HIS A 27 -4.86 -14.37 0.65
N GLN A 28 -5.54 -13.29 0.25
CA GLN A 28 -5.43 -12.79 -1.13
C GLN A 28 -4.09 -12.07 -1.29
N PRO A 29 -3.18 -12.56 -2.15
CA PRO A 29 -1.85 -11.97 -2.25
C PRO A 29 -1.87 -10.57 -2.87
N VAL A 30 -1.05 -9.68 -2.33
CA VAL A 30 -0.71 -8.40 -2.94
C VAL A 30 0.57 -8.57 -3.76
N ASP A 31 0.46 -8.52 -5.08
CA ASP A 31 1.61 -8.71 -5.97
C ASP A 31 2.37 -7.38 -6.21
N LEU A 32 3.68 -7.36 -5.92
CA LEU A 32 4.56 -6.23 -6.23
C LEU A 32 5.12 -6.36 -7.66
N GLY A 33 4.45 -5.70 -8.58
CA GLY A 33 4.81 -5.64 -10.00
C GLY A 33 6.01 -4.75 -10.30
N LEU A 34 6.34 -4.63 -11.59
CA LEU A 34 7.50 -3.87 -12.09
C LEU A 34 7.43 -2.37 -11.78
N LYS A 35 6.24 -1.82 -11.50
CA LYS A 35 6.05 -0.40 -11.18
C LYS A 35 6.35 -0.05 -9.72
N ASN A 36 6.37 -1.04 -8.82
CA ASN A 36 6.53 -0.83 -7.38
C ASN A 36 8.01 -0.77 -6.97
N ILE A 37 8.83 0.02 -7.67
CA ILE A 37 10.29 0.02 -7.54
C ILE A 37 10.74 0.62 -6.19
N THR A 38 9.93 1.52 -5.64
CA THR A 38 10.11 2.13 -4.31
C THR A 38 8.86 1.91 -3.47
N ALA A 39 8.95 2.11 -2.15
CA ALA A 39 7.79 2.03 -1.26
C ALA A 39 6.71 3.06 -1.62
N ASP A 40 7.10 4.27 -2.05
CA ASP A 40 6.15 5.33 -2.42
C ASP A 40 5.43 5.05 -3.75
N GLN A 41 6.06 4.28 -4.65
CA GLN A 41 5.44 3.74 -5.87
C GLN A 41 4.69 2.41 -5.62
N GLY A 42 4.76 1.89 -4.40
CA GLY A 42 4.11 0.66 -3.97
C GLY A 42 2.65 0.87 -3.55
N PRO A 43 1.89 -0.22 -3.44
CA PRO A 43 0.58 -0.18 -2.78
C PRO A 43 0.72 0.21 -1.31
N ILE A 44 -0.39 0.64 -0.71
CA ILE A 44 -0.48 0.96 0.71
C ILE A 44 -1.52 0.04 1.34
N LEU A 45 -1.11 -0.70 2.37
CA LEU A 45 -2.00 -1.45 3.23
C LEU A 45 -2.60 -0.46 4.23
N ALA A 46 -3.90 -0.19 4.09
CA ALA A 46 -4.57 0.85 4.88
C ALA A 46 -4.64 0.51 6.38
N ASP A 47 -4.48 -0.76 6.71
CA ASP A 47 -4.36 -1.29 8.07
C ASP A 47 -3.28 -2.38 8.08
N GLY A 48 -2.13 -2.10 8.69
CA GLY A 48 -1.00 -3.01 8.77
C GLY A 48 -1.17 -4.14 9.79
N THR A 49 -2.26 -4.15 10.56
CA THR A 49 -2.59 -5.24 11.50
C THR A 49 -3.31 -6.40 10.80
N VAL A 50 -3.92 -6.14 9.64
CA VAL A 50 -4.58 -7.17 8.83
C VAL A 50 -3.54 -8.07 8.16
N SER A 51 -3.79 -9.37 8.19
CA SER A 51 -2.93 -10.41 7.63
C SER A 51 -2.92 -10.32 6.10
N PHE A 52 -1.85 -9.74 5.54
CA PHE A 52 -1.61 -9.71 4.11
C PHE A 52 -0.40 -10.55 3.74
N ALA A 53 -0.52 -11.32 2.65
CA ALA A 53 0.62 -11.92 1.97
C ALA A 53 1.04 -11.02 0.80
N ILE A 54 2.28 -10.57 0.77
CA ILE A 54 2.85 -9.71 -0.26
C ILE A 54 3.87 -10.52 -1.06
N ARG A 55 3.67 -10.64 -2.37
CA ARG A 55 4.56 -11.39 -3.27
C ARG A 55 5.48 -10.45 -4.01
N ALA A 56 6.78 -10.71 -3.95
CA ALA A 56 7.79 -9.94 -4.67
C ALA A 56 8.58 -10.85 -5.61
N ASN A 57 8.66 -10.46 -6.89
CA ASN A 57 9.38 -11.20 -7.92
C ASN A 57 10.53 -10.36 -8.49
N PHE A 58 11.72 -10.97 -8.47
CA PHE A 58 12.97 -10.38 -8.95
C PHE A 58 13.59 -11.29 -10.01
N THR A 59 13.97 -10.69 -11.14
CA THR A 59 14.60 -11.38 -12.27
C THR A 59 16.12 -11.29 -12.26
N LYS A 60 16.69 -10.37 -11.46
CA LYS A 60 18.13 -10.18 -11.29
C LYS A 60 18.44 -9.49 -9.96
N ALA A 61 19.73 -9.41 -9.62
CA ALA A 61 20.21 -8.65 -8.48
C ALA A 61 19.94 -7.13 -8.62
N ASN A 62 19.95 -6.42 -7.50
CA ASN A 62 19.80 -4.96 -7.39
C ASN A 62 18.46 -4.41 -7.91
N GLN A 63 17.44 -5.26 -8.03
CA GLN A 63 16.07 -4.80 -8.21
C GLN A 63 15.44 -4.55 -6.85
N THR A 64 14.62 -3.51 -6.76
CA THR A 64 13.87 -3.19 -5.55
C THR A 64 12.38 -3.35 -5.81
N ARG A 65 11.67 -3.84 -4.79
CA ARG A 65 10.22 -3.74 -4.67
C ARG A 65 9.89 -3.05 -3.35
N GLY A 66 8.79 -2.32 -3.29
CA GLY A 66 8.36 -1.73 -2.04
C GLY A 66 6.86 -1.57 -1.95
N PHE A 67 6.41 -1.41 -0.71
CA PHE A 67 5.03 -1.11 -0.34
C PHE A 67 5.02 -0.34 0.97
N ARG A 68 3.84 0.12 1.36
CA ARG A 68 3.63 0.85 2.61
C ARG A 68 2.56 0.17 3.44
N ALA A 69 2.61 0.36 4.76
CA ALA A 69 1.58 -0.08 5.68
C ALA A 69 1.30 1.00 6.71
N VAL A 70 0.02 1.26 6.99
CA VAL A 70 -0.40 2.21 8.02
C VAL A 70 -0.60 1.45 9.33
N LEU A 71 0.01 1.94 10.40
CA LEU A 71 -0.19 1.42 11.76
C LEU A 71 -0.46 2.59 12.70
N LYS A 72 -1.21 2.33 13.78
CA LYS A 72 -1.46 3.26 14.88
C LYS A 72 -0.52 2.96 16.03
N SER A 73 -0.44 3.90 16.96
CA SER A 73 0.34 3.70 18.19
C SER A 73 -0.19 2.48 18.94
N SER A 74 0.73 1.72 19.54
CA SER A 74 0.43 0.55 20.36
C SER A 74 -0.11 -0.68 19.60
N GLU A 75 -0.31 -0.59 18.28
CA GLU A 75 -0.54 -1.76 17.44
C GLU A 75 0.75 -2.59 17.30
N LEU A 76 0.62 -3.83 16.84
CA LEU A 76 1.77 -4.69 16.58
C LEU A 76 2.20 -4.56 15.12
N LEU A 77 3.43 -4.11 14.89
CA LEU A 77 4.10 -4.33 13.62
C LEU A 77 4.57 -5.79 13.60
N ASN A 78 3.82 -6.67 12.93
CA ASN A 78 4.22 -8.05 12.68
C ASN A 78 4.69 -8.20 11.24
N PHE A 79 5.90 -8.73 11.03
CA PHE A 79 6.45 -8.98 9.69
C PHE A 79 7.08 -10.37 9.64
N GLU A 80 6.73 -11.13 8.59
CA GLU A 80 7.27 -12.46 8.36
C GLU A 80 7.89 -12.55 6.97
N TYR A 81 9.04 -13.20 6.86
CA TYR A 81 9.72 -13.45 5.59
C TYR A 81 9.59 -14.93 5.24
N LEU A 82 8.99 -15.22 4.08
CA LEU A 82 8.74 -16.57 3.59
C LEU A 82 9.24 -16.77 2.15
N ILE A 83 9.46 -18.04 1.81
CA ILE A 83 9.56 -18.53 0.43
C ILE A 83 8.70 -19.77 0.29
N VAL A 84 8.14 -20.00 -0.90
CA VAL A 84 7.50 -21.30 -1.19
C VAL A 84 8.58 -22.38 -1.05
N ASP A 85 8.24 -23.50 -0.40
CA ASP A 85 9.12 -24.67 -0.27
C ASP A 85 9.17 -25.43 -1.61
N ARG A 86 9.77 -24.79 -2.61
CA ARG A 86 9.97 -25.32 -3.95
C ARG A 86 11.26 -24.76 -4.54
N ALA A 87 11.93 -25.57 -5.36
CA ALA A 87 13.11 -25.12 -6.09
C ALA A 87 12.73 -24.05 -7.15
N PRO A 88 13.63 -23.10 -7.46
CA PRO A 88 14.99 -22.99 -6.91
C PRO A 88 15.10 -22.29 -5.55
N GLU A 89 14.13 -21.45 -5.15
CA GLU A 89 14.26 -20.56 -4.00
C GLU A 89 14.48 -21.29 -2.68
N ASN A 90 13.85 -22.44 -2.48
CA ASN A 90 14.01 -23.23 -1.24
C ASN A 90 15.44 -23.76 -1.02
N LYS A 91 16.29 -23.75 -2.05
CA LYS A 91 17.71 -24.13 -1.97
C LYS A 91 18.66 -22.95 -1.82
N TYR A 92 18.17 -21.71 -1.91
CA TYR A 92 19.04 -20.54 -1.80
C TYR A 92 19.62 -20.40 -0.39
N ALA A 93 20.92 -20.15 -0.33
CA ALA A 93 21.57 -19.68 0.89
C ALA A 93 20.99 -18.32 1.32
N MET A 94 20.93 -18.06 2.63
CA MET A 94 20.35 -16.80 3.15
C MET A 94 21.00 -15.55 2.54
N SER A 95 22.31 -15.60 2.25
CA SER A 95 23.06 -14.50 1.64
C SER A 95 22.68 -14.19 0.19
N LYS A 96 21.94 -15.08 -0.49
CA LYS A 96 21.43 -14.87 -1.85
C LYS A 96 20.00 -14.37 -1.88
N LEU A 97 19.30 -14.38 -0.75
CA LEU A 97 17.92 -13.93 -0.69
C LEU A 97 17.83 -12.39 -0.70
N PRO A 98 16.72 -11.83 -1.20
CA PRO A 98 16.43 -10.41 -1.05
C PRO A 98 16.50 -9.93 0.40
N ILE A 99 16.95 -8.70 0.60
CA ILE A 99 16.99 -8.03 1.91
C ILE A 99 15.74 -7.18 2.05
N ALA A 100 14.97 -7.40 3.12
CA ALA A 100 13.86 -6.55 3.50
C ALA A 100 14.32 -5.53 4.55
N THR A 101 14.06 -4.24 4.28
CA THR A 101 14.28 -3.13 5.19
C THR A 101 12.94 -2.48 5.50
N ILE A 102 12.65 -2.30 6.79
CA ILE A 102 11.49 -1.59 7.31
C ILE A 102 11.96 -0.20 7.76
N THR A 103 11.38 0.84 7.19
CA THR A 103 11.57 2.24 7.61
C THR A 103 10.33 2.68 8.38
N TYR A 104 10.54 3.15 9.60
CA TYR A 104 9.53 3.61 10.52
C TYR A 104 9.04 5.01 10.12
N PRO A 105 7.87 5.43 10.63
CA PRO A 105 7.41 6.81 10.48
C PRO A 105 8.44 7.84 10.96
N SER A 106 9.17 7.56 12.04
CA SER A 106 10.27 8.41 12.55
C SER A 106 11.51 8.48 11.66
N GLY A 107 11.62 7.62 10.64
CA GLY A 107 12.82 7.48 9.80
C GLY A 107 13.84 6.46 10.33
N LYS A 108 13.63 5.88 11.52
CA LYS A 108 14.38 4.70 12.01
C LYS A 108 14.29 3.58 10.97
N GLN A 109 15.39 2.85 10.76
CA GLN A 109 15.42 1.71 9.85
C GLN A 109 15.84 0.44 10.57
N VAL A 110 15.20 -0.67 10.20
CA VAL A 110 15.56 -2.03 10.60
C VAL A 110 15.67 -2.90 9.37
N VAL A 111 16.71 -3.74 9.32
CA VAL A 111 16.82 -4.82 8.36
C VAL A 111 16.27 -6.08 8.99
N VAL A 112 15.32 -6.74 8.33
CA VAL A 112 14.75 -8.01 8.81
C VAL A 112 15.82 -9.08 8.75
N LYS A 113 16.15 -9.66 9.91
CA LYS A 113 17.17 -10.69 10.03
C LYS A 113 16.64 -12.02 9.50
N LEU A 114 17.40 -12.66 8.62
CA LEU A 114 17.11 -14.02 8.14
C LEU A 114 17.96 -15.02 8.94
N ASN A 115 17.37 -15.64 9.96
CA ASN A 115 18.06 -16.47 10.95
C ASN A 115 17.37 -17.81 11.25
N GLU A 116 16.34 -18.18 10.49
CA GLU A 116 15.64 -19.45 10.66
C GLU A 116 15.38 -20.14 9.31
N ARG A 117 15.04 -21.42 9.33
CA ARG A 117 14.51 -22.13 8.15
C ARG A 117 13.57 -23.22 8.61
N SER A 118 12.35 -22.83 9.00
CA SER A 118 11.34 -23.76 9.50
C SER A 118 10.21 -23.94 8.50
N LYS A 119 9.70 -25.17 8.41
CA LYS A 119 8.55 -25.49 7.55
C LYS A 119 7.27 -24.86 8.09
N PHE A 120 6.42 -24.42 7.18
CA PHE A 120 5.08 -23.95 7.48
C PHE A 120 4.14 -24.38 6.38
N PHE A 121 3.03 -25.01 6.75
CA PHE A 121 1.94 -25.28 5.84
C PHE A 121 0.87 -24.21 6.02
N GLU A 122 0.64 -23.42 4.98
CA GLU A 122 -0.40 -22.40 4.98
C GLU A 122 -1.70 -23.03 4.44
N PRO A 123 -2.72 -23.20 5.30
CA PRO A 123 -3.88 -24.04 4.99
C PRO A 123 -4.82 -23.42 3.94
N TYR A 124 -4.95 -22.10 3.88
CA TYR A 124 -5.94 -21.45 3.01
C TYR A 124 -5.56 -21.50 1.53
N SER A 125 -4.27 -21.35 1.21
CA SER A 125 -3.73 -21.53 -0.14
C SER A 125 -3.14 -22.93 -0.37
N SER A 126 -3.17 -23.81 0.63
CA SER A 126 -2.57 -25.15 0.58
C SER A 126 -1.11 -25.13 0.11
N THR A 127 -0.35 -24.12 0.56
CA THR A 127 1.02 -23.88 0.12
C THR A 127 2.00 -24.19 1.24
N ASN A 128 3.02 -24.99 0.94
CA ASN A 128 4.16 -25.19 1.82
C ASN A 128 5.13 -24.02 1.66
N TYR A 129 5.45 -23.36 2.76
CA TYR A 129 6.43 -22.30 2.87
C TYR A 129 7.60 -22.72 3.78
N LEU A 130 8.70 -22.01 3.62
CA LEU A 130 9.76 -21.92 4.62
C LEU A 130 9.73 -20.51 5.22
N TYR A 131 9.60 -20.43 6.53
CA TYR A 131 9.93 -19.21 7.27
C TYR A 131 11.43 -19.02 7.28
N LEU A 132 11.86 -17.78 7.06
CA LEU A 132 13.28 -17.42 6.98
C LEU A 132 13.69 -16.36 8.00
N GLY A 133 12.73 -15.57 8.46
CA GLY A 133 12.91 -14.55 9.47
C GLY A 133 11.56 -13.96 9.88
N ARG A 134 11.48 -13.53 11.13
CA ARG A 134 10.30 -12.87 11.71
C ARG A 134 10.76 -11.65 12.47
N PHE A 135 9.92 -10.62 12.45
CA PHE A 135 10.17 -9.36 13.12
C PHE A 135 8.86 -8.89 13.75
N SER A 136 8.91 -8.54 15.03
CA SER A 136 7.75 -7.95 15.70
C SER A 136 8.18 -6.91 16.73
N GLU A 137 7.50 -5.76 16.71
CA GLU A 137 7.67 -4.68 17.68
C GLU A 137 6.34 -3.93 17.84
N THR A 138 6.19 -3.23 18.97
CA THR A 138 5.12 -2.24 19.12
C THR A 138 5.33 -1.10 18.12
N ALA A 139 4.28 -0.74 17.39
CA ALA A 139 4.33 0.25 16.34
C ALA A 139 4.32 1.70 16.88
N GLU A 140 5.16 2.54 16.29
CA GLU A 140 4.90 3.98 16.16
C GLU A 140 3.69 4.21 15.25
N ALA A 141 2.86 5.20 15.56
CA ALA A 141 1.79 5.64 14.65
C ALA A 141 2.39 6.22 13.37
N GLY A 142 1.84 5.86 12.21
CA GLY A 142 2.20 6.45 10.92
C GLY A 142 2.27 5.43 9.77
N ILE A 143 2.98 5.82 8.71
CA ILE A 143 3.18 4.99 7.53
C ILE A 143 4.58 4.40 7.53
N TYR A 144 4.65 3.07 7.57
CA TYR A 144 5.89 2.31 7.41
C TYR A 144 6.20 2.14 5.93
N LYS A 145 7.48 2.26 5.55
CA LYS A 145 7.96 1.96 4.20
C LYS A 145 8.76 0.67 4.22
N ILE A 146 8.31 -0.32 3.45
CA ILE A 146 9.00 -1.59 3.32
C ILE A 146 9.70 -1.60 1.96
N SER A 147 11.01 -1.83 1.97
CA SER A 147 11.84 -1.96 0.77
C SER A 147 12.50 -3.33 0.73
N ILE A 148 12.37 -4.03 -0.38
CA ILE A 148 12.91 -5.37 -0.59
C ILE A 148 13.87 -5.30 -1.77
N LYS A 149 15.17 -5.48 -1.52
CA LYS A 149 16.21 -5.40 -2.54
C LYS A 149 16.80 -6.78 -2.83
N SER A 150 16.75 -7.20 -4.09
CA SER A 150 17.25 -8.50 -4.52
C SER A 150 18.77 -8.62 -4.53
N LYS A 151 19.28 -9.80 -4.18
CA LYS A 151 20.69 -10.20 -4.33
C LYS A 151 20.92 -11.13 -5.52
N SER A 152 19.88 -11.81 -5.98
CA SER A 152 19.82 -12.62 -7.20
C SER A 152 18.39 -12.59 -7.75
N ALA A 153 18.12 -13.31 -8.83
CA ALA A 153 16.73 -13.68 -9.14
C ALA A 153 16.14 -14.45 -7.95
N ALA A 154 14.90 -14.13 -7.58
CA ALA A 154 14.18 -14.79 -6.49
C ALA A 154 12.69 -14.39 -6.51
N LYS A 155 11.83 -15.34 -6.13
CA LYS A 155 10.44 -15.08 -5.76
C LYS A 155 10.26 -15.29 -4.27
N ILE A 156 9.75 -14.28 -3.58
CA ILE A 156 9.54 -14.33 -2.14
C ILE A 156 8.13 -13.92 -1.78
N THR A 157 7.71 -14.33 -0.60
CA THR A 157 6.49 -13.85 0.04
C THR A 157 6.88 -13.20 1.36
N VAL A 158 6.38 -12.01 1.65
CA VAL A 158 6.46 -11.44 2.99
C VAL A 158 5.05 -11.29 3.52
N ALA A 159 4.85 -11.50 4.82
CA ALA A 159 3.56 -11.25 5.46
C ALA A 159 3.65 -10.03 6.37
N ILE A 160 2.57 -9.28 6.47
CA ILE A 160 2.38 -8.26 7.51
C ILE A 160 1.06 -8.50 8.22
N GLY A 161 0.99 -8.09 9.48
CA GLY A 161 -0.22 -8.20 10.29
C GLY A 161 -0.49 -9.64 10.75
N GLN A 162 -1.61 -9.81 11.44
CA GLN A 162 -2.06 -11.07 12.05
C GLN A 162 -3.59 -11.24 12.04
N GLN A 163 -4.35 -10.16 11.81
CA GLN A 163 -5.80 -10.23 11.84
C GLN A 163 -6.35 -10.80 10.53
N GLU A 164 -7.01 -11.96 10.61
CA GLU A 164 -7.61 -12.64 9.46
C GLU A 164 -8.99 -12.07 9.12
N ILE A 165 -9.02 -10.78 8.77
CA ILE A 165 -10.22 -10.04 8.35
C ILE A 165 -10.04 -9.47 6.94
N ARG A 166 -11.11 -8.90 6.37
CA ARG A 166 -10.98 -8.20 5.07
C ARG A 166 -10.17 -6.92 5.27
N GLY A 167 -9.15 -6.75 4.44
CA GLY A 167 -8.32 -5.56 4.41
C GLY A 167 -8.53 -4.72 3.15
N GLN A 168 -8.02 -3.49 3.18
CA GLN A 168 -8.04 -2.58 2.05
C GLN A 168 -6.61 -2.33 1.55
N VAL A 169 -6.42 -2.55 0.25
CA VAL A 169 -5.16 -2.26 -0.44
C VAL A 169 -5.38 -1.07 -1.35
N LEU A 170 -4.73 0.02 -1.01
CA LEU A 170 -4.77 1.26 -1.78
C LEU A 170 -3.66 1.25 -2.83
N PRO A 171 -3.89 1.87 -4.00
CA PRO A 171 -2.82 2.10 -4.97
C PRO A 171 -1.75 3.03 -4.38
N ALA A 172 -0.66 3.22 -5.13
CA ALA A 172 0.31 4.25 -4.79
C ALA A 172 -0.38 5.62 -4.70
N ALA A 173 -0.11 6.36 -3.62
CA ALA A 173 -0.64 7.69 -3.36
C ALA A 173 -0.43 8.63 -4.56
N THR A 174 -1.48 8.80 -5.36
CA THR A 174 -1.49 9.62 -6.57
C THR A 174 -2.83 10.34 -6.65
N CYS A 175 -2.80 11.61 -7.02
CA CYS A 175 -4.03 12.38 -7.09
C CYS A 175 -4.89 11.89 -8.26
N PRO A 176 -6.16 11.51 -8.05
CA PRO A 176 -7.07 11.18 -9.13
C PRO A 176 -7.15 12.30 -10.18
N ILE A 177 -7.31 11.90 -11.45
CA ILE A 177 -7.37 12.85 -12.56
C ILE A 177 -8.73 13.56 -12.59
N SER A 178 -9.79 12.86 -12.20
CA SER A 178 -11.16 13.34 -12.10
C SER A 178 -11.91 12.64 -10.96
N ARG A 179 -13.03 13.21 -10.54
CA ARG A 179 -14.01 12.57 -9.64
C ARG A 179 -15.32 12.29 -10.35
N ALA A 180 -16.11 11.36 -9.83
CA ALA A 180 -17.52 11.28 -10.17
C ALA A 180 -18.27 12.48 -9.56
N ALA A 181 -19.40 12.89 -10.15
CA ALA A 181 -20.28 13.87 -9.55
C ALA A 181 -21.00 13.26 -8.34
N GLY A 182 -21.14 14.02 -7.25
CA GLY A 182 -21.84 13.59 -6.03
C GLY A 182 -20.97 13.68 -4.78
N ASP A 183 -21.41 12.95 -3.76
CA ASP A 183 -20.77 12.87 -2.44
C ASP A 183 -19.44 12.12 -2.51
N ILE A 184 -18.48 12.51 -1.68
CA ILE A 184 -17.19 11.82 -1.57
C ILE A 184 -17.44 10.45 -0.94
N SER A 185 -17.13 9.37 -1.66
CA SER A 185 -17.16 8.03 -1.09
C SER A 185 -15.95 7.76 -0.18
N VAL A 186 -16.07 6.78 0.73
CA VAL A 186 -14.95 6.34 1.58
C VAL A 186 -13.74 5.89 0.74
N GLY A 187 -14.00 5.21 -0.38
CA GLY A 187 -12.95 4.76 -1.29
C GLY A 187 -12.22 5.91 -1.98
N GLU A 188 -12.95 6.95 -2.39
CA GLU A 188 -12.37 8.15 -2.98
C GLU A 188 -11.54 8.93 -1.96
N ALA A 189 -12.05 9.14 -0.76
CA ALA A 189 -11.31 9.82 0.32
C ALA A 189 -10.00 9.07 0.63
N ALA A 190 -10.06 7.75 0.74
CA ALA A 190 -8.89 6.91 1.04
C ALA A 190 -7.75 7.04 0.00
N THR A 191 -8.02 7.52 -1.23
CA THR A 191 -6.95 7.76 -2.22
C THR A 191 -5.93 8.81 -1.79
N LEU A 192 -6.27 9.67 -0.83
CA LEU A 192 -5.34 10.66 -0.26
C LEU A 192 -4.34 10.06 0.73
N VAL A 193 -4.59 8.84 1.25
CA VAL A 193 -3.67 8.17 2.18
C VAL A 193 -2.31 7.99 1.53
N GLY A 194 -1.26 8.35 2.26
CA GLY A 194 0.12 8.32 1.82
C GLY A 194 0.59 9.54 1.03
N MET A 195 -0.28 10.53 0.77
CA MET A 195 0.14 11.85 0.27
C MET A 195 0.68 12.72 1.41
N SER A 196 1.49 13.73 1.06
CA SER A 196 1.81 14.77 2.02
C SER A 196 0.59 15.65 2.33
N LYS A 197 0.62 16.40 3.43
CA LYS A 197 -0.42 17.40 3.74
C LYS A 197 -0.67 18.36 2.56
N SER A 198 0.41 18.93 2.02
CA SER A 198 0.33 19.86 0.89
C SER A 198 -0.25 19.21 -0.37
N ALA A 199 0.25 18.02 -0.74
CA ALA A 199 -0.23 17.31 -1.92
C ALA A 199 -1.69 16.86 -1.77
N GLY A 200 -2.10 16.46 -0.57
CA GLY A 200 -3.49 16.12 -0.27
C GLY A 200 -4.42 17.33 -0.40
N LEU A 201 -4.01 18.50 0.10
CA LEU A 201 -4.76 19.75 -0.05
C LEU A 201 -4.88 20.19 -1.52
N GLU A 202 -3.78 20.14 -2.26
CA GLU A 202 -3.77 20.44 -3.70
C GLU A 202 -4.69 19.48 -4.47
N CYS A 203 -4.64 18.18 -4.14
CA CYS A 203 -5.48 17.18 -4.75
C CYS A 203 -6.96 17.39 -4.43
N ALA A 204 -7.30 17.61 -3.17
CA ALA A 204 -8.66 17.93 -2.75
C ALA A 204 -9.19 19.16 -3.48
N THR A 205 -8.37 20.23 -3.59
CA THR A 205 -8.72 21.44 -4.35
C THR A 205 -9.00 21.13 -5.81
N LYS A 206 -8.14 20.36 -6.47
CA LYS A 206 -8.32 19.92 -7.87
C LYS A 206 -9.61 19.12 -8.07
N LEU A 207 -10.01 18.33 -7.07
CA LEU A 207 -11.24 17.53 -7.08
C LEU A 207 -12.46 18.31 -6.59
N ASN A 208 -12.33 19.61 -6.26
CA ASN A 208 -13.38 20.44 -5.65
C ASN A 208 -13.92 19.84 -4.34
N TRP A 209 -13.03 19.32 -3.51
CA TRP A 209 -13.31 18.84 -2.15
C TRP A 209 -12.87 19.88 -1.14
N GLN A 210 -13.65 20.05 -0.08
CA GLN A 210 -13.16 20.75 1.11
C GLN A 210 -12.16 19.86 1.84
N PHE A 211 -11.02 20.41 2.25
CA PHE A 211 -9.97 19.67 2.96
C PHE A 211 -9.94 20.10 4.43
N ARG A 212 -10.01 19.13 5.36
CA ARG A 212 -10.04 19.40 6.79
C ARG A 212 -9.00 18.61 7.60
N VAL A 213 -8.26 19.40 8.38
CA VAL A 213 -7.51 19.09 9.60
C VAL A 213 -8.25 18.28 10.67
N GLY A 214 -8.35 16.95 10.63
CA GLY A 214 -8.97 16.17 11.71
C GLY A 214 -8.06 16.00 12.93
N ALA A 215 -6.86 15.51 12.64
CA ALA A 215 -5.78 15.33 13.60
C ALA A 215 -4.42 15.45 12.90
N GLU A 216 -3.42 15.98 13.59
CA GLU A 216 -2.06 16.12 13.09
C GLU A 216 -1.07 15.89 14.22
N ASP A 217 -0.12 14.98 14.03
CA ASP A 217 0.98 14.72 14.98
C ASP A 217 0.51 14.59 16.44
N ASP A 218 -0.48 13.71 16.63
CA ASP A 218 -1.14 13.39 17.90
C ASP A 218 -2.06 14.49 18.48
N GLN A 219 -2.07 15.69 17.88
CA GLN A 219 -3.00 16.75 18.22
C GLN A 219 -4.35 16.53 17.51
N GLN A 220 -5.43 16.50 18.29
CA GLN A 220 -6.80 16.46 17.77
C GLN A 220 -7.34 17.88 17.59
N PHE A 221 -8.06 18.13 16.50
CA PHE A 221 -8.73 19.42 16.27
C PHE A 221 -10.24 19.28 16.50
N ALA A 222 -10.85 20.29 17.11
CA ALA A 222 -12.30 20.30 17.32
C ALA A 222 -13.02 20.36 15.96
N LEU A 223 -13.92 19.41 15.71
CA LEU A 223 -14.66 19.30 14.46
C LEU A 223 -16.13 19.67 14.67
N THR A 224 -16.64 20.56 13.83
CA THR A 224 -18.08 20.83 13.74
C THR A 224 -18.77 19.66 13.04
N LYS A 225 -19.86 19.16 13.64
CA LYS A 225 -20.70 18.11 13.06
C LYS A 225 -21.75 18.74 12.14
N ASP A 226 -21.33 19.07 10.92
CA ASP A 226 -22.15 19.75 9.92
C ASP A 226 -22.55 18.86 8.72
N TYR A 227 -22.29 17.55 8.81
CA TYR A 227 -22.68 16.49 7.85
C TYR A 227 -22.37 16.78 6.37
N ARG A 228 -21.37 17.63 6.09
CA ARG A 228 -20.93 17.93 4.73
C ARG A 228 -20.32 16.69 4.06
N LEU A 229 -20.87 16.32 2.91
CA LEU A 229 -20.43 15.17 2.11
C LEU A 229 -19.46 15.56 0.98
N ASP A 230 -19.24 16.86 0.79
CA ASP A 230 -18.25 17.46 -0.11
C ASP A 230 -16.90 17.73 0.56
N ARG A 231 -16.71 17.24 1.80
CA ARG A 231 -15.51 17.44 2.60
C ARG A 231 -14.82 16.13 2.93
N VAL A 232 -13.50 16.16 2.85
CA VAL A 232 -12.62 15.11 3.35
C VAL A 232 -11.94 15.58 4.64
N THR A 233 -12.04 14.77 5.69
CA THR A 233 -11.30 14.97 6.94
C THR A 233 -10.15 13.98 7.00
N VAL A 234 -8.95 14.50 7.24
CA VAL A 234 -7.72 13.71 7.23
C VAL A 234 -7.09 13.63 8.61
N THR A 235 -6.42 12.50 8.88
CA THR A 235 -5.46 12.34 9.96
C THR A 235 -4.06 12.35 9.37
N ILE A 236 -3.17 13.14 9.96
CA ILE A 236 -1.81 13.36 9.47
C ILE A 236 -0.82 12.94 10.55
N LYS A 237 0.24 12.25 10.14
CA LYS A 237 1.39 11.91 10.98
C LYS A 237 2.67 12.07 10.19
N ASN A 238 3.64 12.81 10.72
CA ASN A 238 4.91 13.11 10.08
C ASN A 238 4.72 13.62 8.64
N ASN A 239 3.83 14.60 8.47
CA ASN A 239 3.44 15.21 7.19
C ASN A 239 2.76 14.26 6.19
N LEU A 240 2.46 13.00 6.54
CA LEU A 240 1.75 12.06 5.67
C LEU A 240 0.31 11.83 6.14
N ILE A 241 -0.64 11.81 5.20
CA ILE A 241 -2.03 11.44 5.49
C ILE A 241 -2.09 9.94 5.78
N THR A 242 -2.45 9.56 7.00
CA THR A 242 -2.59 8.15 7.43
C THR A 242 -4.02 7.64 7.29
N GLN A 243 -5.00 8.54 7.33
CA GLN A 243 -6.42 8.23 7.15
C GLN A 243 -7.11 9.43 6.50
N ALA A 244 -8.08 9.14 5.62
CA ALA A 244 -8.92 10.14 4.99
C ALA A 244 -10.35 9.59 4.90
N ILE A 245 -11.31 10.34 5.42
CA ILE A 245 -12.73 9.95 5.44
C ILE A 245 -13.61 11.09 4.94
N PRO A 246 -14.74 10.80 4.27
CA PRO A 246 -15.78 11.79 4.03
C PRO A 246 -16.33 12.30 5.36
N GLY A 247 -16.72 13.57 5.41
CA GLY A 247 -17.26 14.20 6.60
C GLY A 247 -16.24 15.08 7.28
#